data_AF-A0AAV9BRY2-F1
#
_entry.id   AF-A0AAV9BRY2-F1
#
_cell.length_a   1.000
_cell.length_b   1.000
_cell.length_c   1.000
_cell.angle_alpha   90.00
_cell.angle_beta   90.00
_cell.angle_gamma   90.00
#
_symmetry.space_group_name_H-M   'P 1'
#
loop_
_entity.id
_entity.type
_entity.pdbx_description
1 polymer ?
#
loop_
_entity_poly.entity_id
_entity_poly.type
_entity_poly.pdbx_seq_one_letter_code
_entity_poly.pdbx_strand_id
1 'polypeptide(L)'
;MARKKIREYDSKRLLKEHLKKLAGIDLQILSAQVSESTDFAELTNSEPWLSSMKLVVKPDMLFGKRGKSGLVALNLDLAQVAQFVKERLGVEVEMGGCKAPITTFIVEPFVPHDQEFYLSIVSERLGCTISFSECGGIEIEENWDKVKTIFLPTDKSMTAEACAPLIATLPLEVRGKIGDFIKGVFAVFQGLDFTFLEMNPFTLVNGEPYPLDMRGELDDTAAFKNFKNWGSIEFPLPFGRVLSPTESFINGLDEKTSASLKFTILNPKGRIWTMVAGGGASVIYADTVGDLGYASELGNYAEYSGAPNEDEVLQYARVVIDCATADPDGRKRALLIGGGIANFTDVAATFNGIIRALREKESKLKASRMHLYVRRGGPNYQTGLAKMRALGVELGVPLEVYGPEATMTGICKQAIDCIMSAA
;
A
#
# COMPACT_ATOMS: atom_id res chain seq x y z
N MET A 1 6.16 -1.80 -11.14
CA MET A 1 5.90 -0.49 -10.53
C MET A 1 4.87 -0.71 -9.45
N ALA A 2 5.29 -0.68 -8.18
CA ALA A 2 4.33 -0.67 -7.09
C ALA A 2 3.97 0.79 -6.83
N ARG A 3 2.79 1.18 -7.31
CA ARG A 3 2.21 2.50 -7.05
C ARG A 3 1.84 2.55 -5.58
N LYS A 4 2.50 3.39 -4.80
CA LYS A 4 2.21 3.54 -3.37
C LYS A 4 1.72 4.95 -3.08
N LYS A 5 0.57 5.01 -2.41
CA LYS A 5 0.01 6.25 -1.89
C LYS A 5 0.92 6.83 -0.83
N ILE A 6 0.97 8.15 -0.79
CA ILE A 6 1.65 8.93 0.25
C ILE A 6 0.64 9.84 0.92
N ARG A 7 0.95 10.27 2.15
CA ARG A 7 0.10 11.20 2.89
C ARG A 7 -0.03 12.53 2.16
N GLU A 8 -1.10 13.26 2.45
CA GLU A 8 -1.31 14.61 1.90
C GLU A 8 -0.17 15.55 2.33
N TYR A 9 0.27 15.43 3.59
CA TYR A 9 1.42 16.16 4.11
C TYR A 9 2.68 15.96 3.24
N ASP A 10 3.01 14.70 2.92
CA ASP A 10 4.18 14.40 2.08
C ASP A 10 4.01 14.90 0.65
N SER A 11 2.80 14.80 0.10
CA SER A 11 2.49 15.33 -1.24
C SER A 11 2.74 16.84 -1.31
N LYS A 12 2.25 17.59 -0.31
CA LYS A 12 2.42 19.04 -0.20
C LYS A 12 3.86 19.44 0.06
N ARG A 13 4.58 18.72 0.93
CA ARG A 13 6.00 18.92 1.20
C ARG A 13 6.84 18.75 -0.06
N LEU A 14 6.67 17.63 -0.78
CA LEU A 14 7.40 17.36 -2.01
C LEU A 14 7.10 18.41 -3.09
N LEU A 15 5.84 18.80 -3.23
CA LEU A 15 5.47 19.88 -4.15
C LEU A 15 6.19 21.18 -3.78
N LYS A 16 6.08 21.63 -2.52
CA LYS A 16 6.73 22.87 -2.05
C LYS A 16 8.23 22.89 -2.31
N GLU A 17 8.93 21.84 -1.91
CA GLU A 17 10.39 21.74 -2.01
C GLU A 17 10.87 21.73 -3.46
N HIS A 18 10.21 20.96 -4.33
CA HIS A 18 10.70 20.69 -5.67
C HIS A 18 10.12 21.60 -6.73
N LEU A 19 8.97 22.23 -6.50
CA LEU A 19 8.40 23.20 -7.43
C LEU A 19 9.31 24.43 -7.56
N LYS A 20 9.89 24.91 -6.45
CA LYS A 20 10.90 25.98 -6.47
C LYS A 20 12.16 25.54 -7.22
N LYS A 21 12.64 24.33 -6.96
CA LYS A 21 13.88 23.79 -7.53
C LYS A 21 13.78 23.52 -9.04
N LEU A 22 12.64 22.99 -9.49
CA LEU A 22 12.45 22.51 -10.85
C LEU A 22 11.78 23.53 -11.77
N ALA A 23 10.95 24.42 -11.22
CA ALA A 23 10.17 25.39 -11.99
C ALA A 23 10.38 26.85 -11.57
N GLY A 24 11.17 27.12 -10.52
CA GLY A 24 11.39 28.48 -10.02
C GLY A 24 10.16 29.11 -9.36
N ILE A 25 9.11 28.33 -9.08
CA ILE A 25 7.87 28.80 -8.47
C ILE A 25 7.95 28.53 -6.97
N ASP A 26 8.00 29.60 -6.17
CA ASP A 26 8.07 29.53 -4.71
C ASP A 26 6.67 29.75 -4.11
N LEU A 27 5.99 28.65 -3.80
CA LEU A 27 4.69 28.68 -3.13
C LEU A 27 4.88 28.55 -1.62
N GLN A 28 4.24 29.45 -0.87
CA GLN A 28 4.24 29.45 0.60
C GLN A 28 3.25 28.41 1.15
N ILE A 29 3.38 27.15 0.73
CA ILE A 29 2.57 26.05 1.24
C ILE A 29 3.00 25.77 2.69
N LEU A 30 2.02 25.76 3.60
CA LEU A 30 2.24 25.54 5.03
C LEU A 30 1.37 24.37 5.47
N SER A 31 2.01 23.37 6.06
CA SER A 31 1.32 22.18 6.56
C SER A 31 2.16 21.59 7.69
N ALA A 32 1.49 21.15 8.75
CA ALA A 32 2.08 20.41 9.86
C ALA A 32 1.37 19.08 10.03
N GLN A 33 2.10 18.02 10.38
CA GLN A 33 1.53 16.72 10.69
C GLN A 33 1.44 16.53 12.21
N VAL A 34 0.32 15.97 12.67
CA VAL A 34 0.07 15.69 14.08
C VAL A 34 -0.28 14.21 14.26
N SER A 35 0.36 13.56 15.22
CA SER A 35 0.12 12.18 15.64
C SER A 35 0.08 12.09 17.17
N GLU A 36 -0.03 10.87 17.71
CA GLU A 36 0.02 10.62 19.15
C GLU A 36 1.33 11.09 19.80
N SER A 37 2.45 11.07 19.07
CA SER A 37 3.75 11.49 19.58
C SER A 37 4.01 13.00 19.48
N THR A 38 3.07 13.77 18.94
CA THR A 38 3.27 15.21 18.70
C THR A 38 3.09 16.01 19.99
N ASP A 39 4.14 16.71 20.40
CA ASP A 39 4.05 17.80 21.37
C ASP A 39 3.69 19.11 20.67
N PHE A 40 2.56 19.71 21.04
CA PHE A 40 2.07 20.95 20.40
C PHE A 40 2.93 22.18 20.70
N ALA A 41 3.62 22.23 21.85
CA ALA A 41 4.53 23.33 22.16
C ALA A 41 5.80 23.25 21.30
N GLU A 42 6.38 22.06 21.14
CA GLU A 42 7.50 21.85 20.22
C GLU A 42 7.10 22.13 18.77
N LEU A 43 5.94 21.63 18.33
CA LEU A 43 5.42 21.88 16.99
C LEU A 43 5.21 23.38 16.72
N THR A 44 4.71 24.12 17.70
CA THR A 44 4.50 25.57 17.57
C THR A 44 5.83 26.33 17.50
N ASN A 45 6.87 25.85 18.21
CA ASN A 45 8.20 26.44 18.13
C ASN A 45 8.85 26.21 16.77
N SER A 46 8.66 25.04 16.15
CA SER A 46 9.17 24.77 14.80
C SER A 46 8.33 25.43 13.70
N GLU A 47 7.03 25.59 13.93
CA GLU A 47 6.05 26.13 12.97
C GLU A 47 5.26 27.32 13.58
N PRO A 48 5.88 28.51 13.75
CA PRO A 48 5.27 29.63 14.45
C PRO A 48 3.95 30.16 13.84
N TRP A 49 3.73 29.89 12.55
CA TRP A 49 2.50 30.28 11.84
C TRP A 49 1.24 29.63 12.41
N LEU A 50 1.38 28.50 13.12
CA LEU A 50 0.28 27.83 13.81
C LEU A 50 -0.42 28.74 14.84
N SER A 51 0.32 29.69 15.43
CA SER A 51 -0.24 30.61 16.44
C SER A 51 -0.71 31.95 15.88
N SER A 52 -0.37 32.29 14.62
CA SER A 52 -0.66 33.60 14.03
C SER A 52 -1.79 33.58 13.00
N MET A 53 -2.28 32.40 12.64
CA MET A 53 -3.28 32.22 11.59
C MET A 53 -4.46 31.40 12.09
N LYS A 54 -5.59 31.52 11.39
CA LYS A 54 -6.67 30.55 11.50
C LYS A 54 -6.29 29.28 10.77
N LEU A 55 -6.78 28.15 11.25
CA LEU A 55 -6.33 26.82 10.88
C LEU A 55 -7.46 25.93 10.39
N VAL A 56 -7.08 24.92 9.62
CA VAL A 56 -7.85 23.75 9.23
C VAL A 56 -7.16 22.52 9.81
N VAL A 57 -7.94 21.58 10.32
CA VAL A 57 -7.43 20.28 10.76
C VAL A 57 -8.31 19.17 10.18
N LYS A 58 -7.66 18.13 9.65
CA LYS A 58 -8.31 16.96 9.05
C LYS A 58 -7.43 15.71 9.16
N PRO A 59 -8.01 14.49 9.24
CA PRO A 59 -7.25 13.26 9.18
C PRO A 59 -6.44 13.12 7.88
N ASP A 60 -5.22 12.60 8.01
CA ASP A 60 -4.28 12.35 6.91
C ASP A 60 -3.91 10.86 6.85
N MET A 61 -4.90 10.05 6.46
CA MET A 61 -4.84 8.58 6.53
C MET A 61 -5.37 7.90 5.24
N LEU A 62 -5.14 8.53 4.09
CA LEU A 62 -5.41 7.96 2.75
C LEU A 62 -6.89 7.61 2.45
N PHE A 63 -7.84 8.28 3.09
CA PHE A 63 -9.27 8.17 2.76
C PHE A 63 -9.87 9.52 2.34
N GLY A 64 -10.80 9.47 1.40
CA GLY A 64 -11.51 10.64 0.87
C GLY A 64 -12.76 11.01 1.67
N LYS A 65 -13.54 11.97 1.16
CA LYS A 65 -14.86 12.38 1.69
C LYS A 65 -14.86 12.85 3.16
N ARG A 66 -13.70 13.28 3.68
CA ARG A 66 -13.50 13.79 5.05
C ARG A 66 -14.49 14.88 5.44
N GLY A 67 -14.77 15.84 4.55
CA GLY A 67 -15.72 16.93 4.80
C GLY A 67 -17.15 16.42 4.98
N LYS A 68 -17.59 15.46 4.16
CA LYS A 68 -18.93 14.83 4.25
C LYS A 68 -19.09 13.98 5.51
N SER A 69 -17.98 13.51 6.11
CA SER A 69 -17.97 12.72 7.35
C SER A 69 -17.77 13.55 8.63
N GLY A 70 -17.77 14.89 8.56
CA GLY A 70 -17.55 15.74 9.74
C GLY A 70 -16.14 15.61 10.34
N LEU A 71 -15.18 15.14 9.54
CA LEU A 71 -13.78 14.94 9.94
C LEU A 71 -12.88 16.12 9.51
N VAL A 72 -13.46 17.23 9.06
CA VAL A 72 -12.72 18.46 8.75
C VAL A 72 -13.27 19.55 9.65
N ALA A 73 -12.39 20.22 10.39
CA ALA A 73 -12.73 21.45 11.09
C ALA A 73 -11.98 22.63 10.47
N LEU A 74 -12.70 23.73 10.28
CA LEU A 74 -12.25 24.92 9.57
C LEU A 74 -12.24 26.12 10.52
N ASN A 75 -11.43 27.13 10.17
CA ASN A 75 -11.38 28.43 10.84
C ASN A 75 -11.13 28.34 12.37
N LEU A 76 -10.25 27.43 12.78
CA LEU A 76 -9.89 27.21 14.18
C LEU A 76 -8.67 28.04 14.59
N ASP A 77 -8.51 28.31 15.89
CA ASP A 77 -7.20 28.61 16.46
C ASP A 77 -6.46 27.33 16.92
N LEU A 78 -5.20 27.47 17.32
CA LEU A 78 -4.36 26.32 17.72
C LEU A 78 -4.94 25.55 18.91
N ALA A 79 -5.55 26.23 19.89
CA ALA A 79 -6.14 25.58 21.06
C ALA A 79 -7.34 24.72 20.65
N GLN A 80 -8.17 25.23 19.74
CA GLN A 80 -9.29 24.49 19.15
C GLN A 80 -8.80 23.30 18.30
N VAL A 81 -7.70 23.45 17.54
CA VAL A 81 -7.08 22.34 16.81
C VAL A 81 -6.62 21.24 17.77
N ALA A 82 -5.91 21.60 18.85
CA ALA A 82 -5.44 20.65 19.85
C ALA A 82 -6.61 19.89 20.50
N GLN A 83 -7.71 20.59 20.81
CA GLN A 83 -8.93 19.97 21.33
C GLN A 83 -9.58 19.03 20.30
N PHE A 84 -9.68 19.45 19.03
CA PHE A 84 -10.25 18.62 17.96
C PHE A 84 -9.47 17.32 17.76
N VAL A 85 -8.13 17.39 17.78
CA VAL A 85 -7.24 16.22 17.68
C VAL A 85 -7.43 15.31 18.89
N LYS A 86 -7.42 15.87 20.11
CA LYS A 86 -7.58 15.11 21.35
C LYS A 86 -8.89 14.31 21.40
N GLU A 87 -9.97 14.87 20.88
CA GLU A 87 -11.29 14.22 20.85
C GLU A 87 -11.38 13.06 19.85
N ARG A 88 -10.51 13.01 18.84
CA ARG A 88 -10.61 12.07 17.71
C ARG A 88 -9.45 11.10 17.59
N LEU A 89 -8.28 11.45 18.11
CA LEU A 89 -7.12 10.56 18.10
C LEU A 89 -7.47 9.25 18.85
N GLY A 90 -7.23 8.12 18.22
CA GLY A 90 -7.59 6.78 18.72
C GLY A 90 -9.07 6.40 18.56
N VAL A 91 -9.95 7.33 18.18
CA VAL A 91 -11.37 7.02 17.96
C VAL A 91 -11.53 6.26 16.65
N GLU A 92 -12.21 5.11 16.72
CA GLU A 92 -12.53 4.31 15.54
C GLU A 92 -13.58 5.00 14.67
N VAL A 93 -13.30 5.09 13.37
CA VAL A 93 -14.23 5.56 12.36
C VAL A 93 -14.38 4.53 11.26
N GLU A 94 -15.56 4.52 10.63
CA GLU A 94 -15.85 3.66 9.50
C GLU A 94 -15.85 4.48 8.20
N MET A 95 -14.99 4.11 7.25
CA MET A 95 -14.86 4.77 5.96
C MET A 95 -14.79 3.70 4.87
N GLY A 96 -15.75 3.71 3.95
CA GLY A 96 -15.76 2.78 2.81
C GLY A 96 -15.83 1.30 3.19
N GLY A 97 -16.50 0.95 4.29
CA GLY A 97 -16.61 -0.42 4.81
C GLY A 97 -15.41 -0.90 5.62
N CYS A 98 -14.40 -0.05 5.83
CA CYS A 98 -13.26 -0.31 6.70
C CYS A 98 -13.39 0.46 8.01
N LYS A 99 -13.08 -0.18 9.14
CA LYS A 99 -13.06 0.44 10.47
C LYS A 99 -11.64 0.51 11.01
N ALA A 100 -11.19 1.68 11.42
CA ALA A 100 -9.89 1.85 12.07
C ALA A 100 -9.85 3.12 12.95
N PRO A 101 -8.97 3.17 13.97
CA PRO A 101 -8.75 4.38 14.76
C PRO A 101 -8.10 5.49 13.93
N ILE A 102 -8.43 6.75 14.21
CA ILE A 102 -7.71 7.90 13.63
C ILE A 102 -6.37 8.07 14.37
N THR A 103 -5.25 8.05 13.65
CA THR A 103 -3.90 8.14 14.24
C THR A 103 -3.11 9.36 13.79
N THR A 104 -3.52 10.02 12.71
CA THR A 104 -2.71 11.05 12.06
C THR A 104 -3.60 12.14 11.46
N PHE A 105 -3.20 13.39 11.67
CA PHE A 105 -3.86 14.58 11.16
C PHE A 105 -2.87 15.46 10.40
N ILE A 106 -3.39 16.27 9.49
CA ILE A 106 -2.70 17.41 8.90
C ILE A 106 -3.38 18.69 9.36
N VAL A 107 -2.56 19.69 9.73
CA VAL A 107 -2.97 21.04 10.13
C VAL A 107 -2.42 22.03 9.12
N GLU A 108 -3.26 22.94 8.66
CA GLU A 108 -2.96 23.88 7.56
C GLU A 108 -3.59 25.24 7.84
N PRO A 109 -3.12 26.35 7.23
CA PRO A 109 -3.83 27.61 7.28
C PRO A 109 -5.25 27.50 6.71
N PHE A 110 -6.20 28.14 7.38
CA PHE A 110 -7.51 28.40 6.81
C PHE A 110 -7.38 29.51 5.76
N VAL A 111 -7.75 29.18 4.53
CA VAL A 111 -7.71 30.09 3.39
C VAL A 111 -9.15 30.45 3.04
N PRO A 112 -9.62 31.68 3.30
CA PRO A 112 -10.87 32.18 2.73
C PRO A 112 -10.74 32.28 1.21
N HIS A 113 -11.67 31.69 0.46
CA HIS A 113 -11.65 31.70 -1.00
C HIS A 113 -13.05 31.50 -1.57
N ASP A 114 -13.24 32.00 -2.80
CA ASP A 114 -14.49 31.87 -3.57
C ASP A 114 -14.30 31.03 -4.85
N GLN A 115 -13.07 30.62 -5.15
CA GLN A 115 -12.72 29.88 -6.36
C GLN A 115 -11.94 28.61 -6.01
N GLU A 116 -12.35 27.51 -6.60
CA GLU A 116 -11.73 26.19 -6.45
C GLU A 116 -11.43 25.61 -7.82
N PHE A 117 -10.19 25.21 -8.04
CA PHE A 117 -9.70 24.58 -9.26
C PHE A 117 -9.39 23.11 -9.02
N TYR A 118 -9.47 22.33 -10.08
CA TYR A 118 -9.09 20.92 -10.11
C TYR A 118 -7.86 20.72 -10.99
N LEU A 119 -6.90 19.92 -10.53
CA LEU A 119 -5.79 19.42 -11.34
C LEU A 119 -5.54 17.94 -11.02
N SER A 120 -5.40 17.12 -12.05
CA SER A 120 -4.95 15.73 -11.90
C SER A 120 -3.95 15.36 -12.98
N ILE A 121 -2.93 14.59 -12.60
CA ILE A 121 -1.92 14.01 -13.49
C ILE A 121 -1.83 12.52 -13.17
N VAL A 122 -2.03 11.68 -14.19
CA VAL A 122 -2.01 10.22 -14.07
C VAL A 122 -0.99 9.64 -15.04
N SER A 123 -0.10 8.79 -14.53
CA SER A 123 0.83 8.03 -15.37
C SER A 123 0.14 6.83 -16.02
N GLU A 124 0.25 6.77 -17.34
CA GLU A 124 -0.26 5.70 -18.19
C GLU A 124 0.86 4.98 -18.93
N ARG A 125 0.53 3.92 -19.67
CA ARG A 125 1.51 3.10 -20.39
C ARG A 125 2.34 3.90 -21.41
N LEU A 126 1.72 4.85 -22.10
CA LEU A 126 2.33 5.57 -23.25
C LEU A 126 2.55 7.06 -22.99
N GLY A 127 2.35 7.52 -21.76
CA GLY A 127 2.42 8.94 -21.43
C GLY A 127 1.72 9.27 -20.12
N CYS A 128 1.30 10.52 -20.00
CA CYS A 128 0.54 11.02 -18.86
C CYS A 128 -0.76 11.65 -19.33
N THR A 129 -1.83 11.42 -18.59
CA THR A 129 -3.10 12.14 -18.75
C THR A 129 -3.14 13.28 -17.76
N ILE A 130 -3.39 14.50 -18.24
CA ILE A 130 -3.48 15.71 -17.43
C ILE A 130 -4.88 16.28 -17.58
N SER A 131 -5.57 16.45 -16.45
CA SER A 131 -6.93 16.96 -16.38
C SER A 131 -7.00 18.23 -15.54
N PHE A 132 -7.76 19.22 -15.98
CA PHE A 132 -7.93 20.51 -15.32
C PHE A 132 -9.38 21.00 -15.40
N SER A 133 -9.88 21.63 -14.34
CA SER A 133 -11.19 22.30 -14.34
C SER A 133 -11.17 23.56 -13.49
N GLU A 134 -12.00 24.53 -13.88
CA GLU A 134 -12.31 25.76 -13.14
C GLU A 134 -13.38 25.55 -12.06
N CYS A 135 -13.97 24.36 -12.01
CA CYS A 135 -14.99 23.96 -11.04
C CYS A 135 -14.48 22.77 -10.21
N GLY A 136 -13.47 23.01 -9.38
CA GLY A 136 -12.95 22.02 -8.43
C GLY A 136 -13.83 21.87 -7.18
N GLY A 137 -13.30 21.14 -6.20
CA GLY A 137 -13.90 21.01 -4.88
C GLY A 137 -14.82 19.82 -4.71
N ILE A 138 -15.76 19.95 -3.77
CA ILE A 138 -16.64 18.86 -3.35
C ILE A 138 -17.61 18.44 -4.48
N GLU A 139 -17.94 19.37 -5.38
CA GLU A 139 -18.92 19.18 -6.46
C GLU A 139 -18.28 18.87 -7.83
N ILE A 140 -17.00 18.52 -7.88
CA ILE A 140 -16.32 18.18 -9.15
C ILE A 140 -16.99 17.01 -9.87
N GLU A 141 -17.51 16.03 -9.13
CA GLU A 141 -18.16 14.83 -9.68
C GLU A 141 -19.41 15.19 -10.51
N GLU A 142 -20.13 16.26 -10.11
CA GLU A 142 -21.31 16.76 -10.81
C GLU A 142 -20.95 17.68 -12.00
N ASN A 143 -19.71 18.14 -12.08
CA ASN A 143 -19.21 19.08 -13.09
C ASN A 143 -18.14 18.45 -14.01
N TRP A 144 -18.18 17.13 -14.17
CA TRP A 144 -17.18 16.39 -14.95
C TRP A 144 -17.13 16.79 -16.43
N ASP A 145 -18.25 17.26 -16.98
CA ASP A 145 -18.37 17.81 -18.33
C ASP A 145 -17.49 19.06 -18.56
N LYS A 146 -17.11 19.76 -17.48
CA LYS A 146 -16.23 20.94 -17.52
C LYS A 146 -14.76 20.59 -17.39
N VAL A 147 -14.42 19.33 -17.09
CA VAL A 147 -13.03 18.87 -16.99
C VAL A 147 -12.44 18.77 -18.38
N LYS A 148 -11.33 19.49 -18.60
CA LYS A 148 -10.55 19.37 -19.82
C LYS A 148 -9.39 18.43 -19.59
N THR A 149 -9.15 17.57 -20.56
CA THR A 149 -8.11 16.55 -20.48
C THR A 149 -7.23 16.61 -21.72
N ILE A 150 -5.92 16.51 -21.51
CA ILE A 150 -4.93 16.27 -22.56
C ILE A 150 -4.15 15.00 -22.25
N PHE A 151 -3.64 14.37 -23.30
CA PHE A 151 -2.68 13.28 -23.18
C PHE A 151 -1.32 13.76 -23.66
N LEU A 152 -0.29 13.61 -22.83
CA LEU A 152 1.08 13.96 -23.14
C LEU A 152 1.91 12.67 -23.27
N PRO A 153 2.36 12.31 -24.50
CA PRO A 153 3.13 11.09 -24.72
C PRO A 153 4.43 11.03 -23.90
N THR A 154 4.95 9.82 -23.69
CA THR A 154 6.26 9.61 -23.07
C THR A 154 7.34 10.45 -23.75
N ASP A 155 8.31 10.93 -22.95
CA ASP A 155 9.42 11.80 -23.37
C ASP A 155 9.00 13.18 -23.93
N LYS A 156 7.72 13.55 -23.81
CA LYS A 156 7.25 14.92 -24.11
C LYS A 156 7.18 15.74 -22.84
N SER A 157 7.59 17.00 -22.95
CA SER A 157 7.49 18.00 -21.89
C SER A 157 6.18 18.77 -21.99
N MET A 158 5.71 19.30 -20.86
CA MET A 158 4.56 20.20 -20.83
C MET A 158 4.96 21.59 -21.36
N THR A 159 4.78 21.84 -22.66
CA THR A 159 5.02 23.15 -23.27
C THR A 159 3.82 24.08 -23.10
N ALA A 160 3.97 25.36 -23.48
CA ALA A 160 2.87 26.31 -23.48
C ALA A 160 1.75 25.86 -24.44
N GLU A 161 2.11 25.33 -25.60
CA GLU A 161 1.17 24.81 -26.61
C GLU A 161 0.43 23.57 -26.11
N ALA A 162 1.15 22.66 -25.43
CA ALA A 162 0.53 21.47 -24.84
C ALA A 162 -0.45 21.82 -23.72
N CYS A 163 -0.11 22.83 -22.89
CA CYS A 163 -0.95 23.28 -21.77
C CYS A 163 -2.14 24.15 -22.21
N ALA A 164 -2.03 24.84 -23.35
CA ALA A 164 -3.03 25.81 -23.83
C ALA A 164 -4.48 25.30 -23.82
N PRO A 165 -4.81 24.06 -24.24
CA PRO A 165 -6.17 23.55 -24.20
C PRO A 165 -6.79 23.52 -22.80
N LEU A 166 -5.98 23.20 -21.77
CA LEU A 166 -6.44 23.13 -20.37
C LEU A 166 -6.88 24.51 -19.88
N ILE A 167 -6.08 25.53 -20.16
CA ILE A 167 -6.24 26.88 -19.61
C ILE A 167 -6.99 27.86 -20.52
N ALA A 168 -7.48 27.40 -21.68
CA ALA A 168 -8.02 28.27 -22.73
C ALA A 168 -9.20 29.17 -22.29
N THR A 169 -10.02 28.71 -21.33
CA THR A 169 -11.23 29.41 -20.88
C THR A 169 -10.99 30.31 -19.67
N LEU A 170 -9.81 30.20 -19.04
CA LEU A 170 -9.48 31.00 -17.86
C LEU A 170 -9.40 32.50 -18.19
N PRO A 171 -9.78 33.39 -17.26
CA PRO A 171 -9.54 34.82 -17.37
C PRO A 171 -8.05 35.14 -17.62
N LEU A 172 -7.79 36.20 -18.38
CA LEU A 172 -6.42 36.57 -18.78
C LEU A 172 -5.52 36.87 -17.57
N GLU A 173 -6.06 37.36 -16.45
CA GLU A 173 -5.28 37.69 -15.28
C GLU A 173 -4.65 36.45 -14.61
N VAL A 174 -5.32 35.30 -14.66
CA VAL A 174 -4.90 34.07 -13.97
C VAL A 174 -4.36 32.99 -14.92
N ARG A 175 -4.70 33.08 -16.22
CA ARG A 175 -4.35 32.07 -17.23
C ARG A 175 -2.87 31.76 -17.30
N GLY A 176 -2.01 32.79 -17.40
CA GLY A 176 -0.56 32.61 -17.47
C GLY A 176 -0.01 31.93 -16.21
N LYS A 177 -0.49 32.37 -15.05
CA LYS A 177 -0.07 31.86 -13.75
C LYS A 177 -0.44 30.40 -13.53
N ILE A 178 -1.68 30.02 -13.82
CA ILE A 178 -2.14 28.62 -13.75
C ILE A 178 -1.40 27.77 -14.80
N GLY A 179 -1.16 28.30 -16.00
CA GLY A 179 -0.36 27.61 -17.03
C GLY A 179 1.06 27.29 -16.57
N ASP A 180 1.75 28.26 -15.95
CA ASP A 180 3.08 28.08 -15.37
C ASP A 180 3.07 27.07 -14.21
N PHE A 181 2.04 27.13 -13.37
CA PHE A 181 1.84 26.18 -12.29
C PHE A 181 1.65 24.75 -12.79
N ILE A 182 0.76 24.50 -13.76
CA ILE A 182 0.54 23.17 -14.34
C ILE A 182 1.84 22.60 -14.93
N LYS A 183 2.61 23.43 -15.66
CA LYS A 183 3.93 23.04 -16.19
C LYS A 183 4.90 22.67 -15.06
N GLY A 184 4.96 23.46 -14.00
CA GLY A 184 5.81 23.19 -12.85
C GLY A 184 5.41 21.94 -12.07
N VAL A 185 4.12 21.74 -11.82
CA VAL A 185 3.58 20.52 -11.20
C VAL A 185 3.92 19.30 -12.05
N PHE A 186 3.82 19.39 -13.37
CA PHE A 186 4.21 18.30 -14.26
C PHE A 186 5.71 17.99 -14.20
N ALA A 187 6.57 19.02 -14.08
CA ALA A 187 8.01 18.83 -13.88
C ALA A 187 8.31 18.13 -12.55
N VAL A 188 7.61 18.48 -11.47
CA VAL A 188 7.69 17.78 -10.17
C VAL A 188 7.20 16.34 -10.29
N PHE A 189 6.06 16.12 -10.97
CA PHE A 189 5.48 14.80 -11.19
C PHE A 189 6.49 13.86 -11.85
N GLN A 190 7.11 14.28 -12.95
CA GLN A 190 8.13 13.49 -13.65
C GLN A 190 9.43 13.39 -12.85
N GLY A 191 9.89 14.49 -12.25
CA GLY A 191 11.19 14.57 -11.57
C GLY A 191 11.26 13.75 -10.28
N LEU A 192 10.12 13.43 -9.67
CA LEU A 192 10.02 12.65 -8.44
C LEU A 192 9.37 11.28 -8.62
N ASP A 193 9.12 10.85 -9.86
CA ASP A 193 8.48 9.56 -10.18
C ASP A 193 7.10 9.39 -9.50
N PHE A 194 6.28 10.44 -9.55
CA PHE A 194 4.86 10.31 -9.26
C PHE A 194 4.19 9.44 -10.33
N THR A 195 3.24 8.63 -9.88
CA THR A 195 2.35 7.85 -10.76
C THR A 195 0.93 8.41 -10.76
N PHE A 196 0.58 9.16 -9.72
CA PHE A 196 -0.67 9.90 -9.60
C PHE A 196 -0.44 11.16 -8.75
N LEU A 197 -1.03 12.27 -9.17
CA LEU A 197 -1.09 13.51 -8.40
C LEU A 197 -2.44 14.17 -8.66
N GLU A 198 -3.17 14.52 -7.60
CA GLU A 198 -4.43 15.23 -7.68
C GLU A 198 -4.47 16.36 -6.67
N MET A 199 -4.95 17.52 -7.10
CA MET A 199 -5.29 18.65 -6.25
C MET A 199 -6.78 18.95 -6.43
N ASN A 200 -7.58 18.63 -5.41
CA ASN A 200 -9.03 18.82 -5.47
C ASN A 200 -9.60 19.27 -4.10
N PRO A 201 -9.57 20.58 -3.79
CA PRO A 201 -9.25 21.69 -4.69
C PRO A 201 -7.86 22.29 -4.47
N PHE A 202 -7.43 23.13 -5.41
CA PHE A 202 -6.51 24.23 -5.13
C PHE A 202 -7.20 25.56 -5.41
N THR A 203 -6.73 26.64 -4.79
CA THR A 203 -7.27 27.99 -4.96
C THR A 203 -6.16 28.98 -5.31
N LEU A 204 -6.48 30.28 -5.38
CA LEU A 204 -5.50 31.36 -5.56
C LEU A 204 -5.43 32.21 -4.28
N VAL A 205 -4.23 32.36 -3.73
CA VAL A 205 -3.94 33.23 -2.58
C VAL A 205 -2.99 34.32 -3.07
N ASN A 206 -3.44 35.58 -3.06
CA ASN A 206 -2.68 36.71 -3.62
C ASN A 206 -2.26 36.47 -5.09
N GLY A 207 -3.11 35.80 -5.87
CA GLY A 207 -2.83 35.43 -7.26
C GLY A 207 -1.92 34.22 -7.44
N GLU A 208 -1.43 33.59 -6.36
CA GLU A 208 -0.58 32.40 -6.40
C GLU A 208 -1.40 31.12 -6.15
N PRO A 209 -1.19 30.03 -6.91
CA PRO A 209 -1.81 28.75 -6.62
C PRO A 209 -1.52 28.22 -5.22
N TYR A 210 -2.55 27.72 -4.54
CA TYR A 210 -2.46 27.18 -3.20
C TYR A 210 -3.28 25.88 -3.08
N PRO A 211 -2.64 24.70 -2.99
CA PRO A 211 -3.34 23.42 -2.85
C PRO A 211 -4.04 23.29 -1.49
N LEU A 212 -5.37 23.16 -1.49
CA LEU A 212 -6.18 22.97 -0.29
C LEU A 212 -6.33 21.49 0.06
N ASP A 213 -6.45 20.62 -0.95
CA ASP A 213 -6.34 19.17 -0.83
C ASP A 213 -5.34 18.65 -1.84
N MET A 214 -4.60 17.61 -1.48
CA MET A 214 -3.67 16.95 -2.38
C MET A 214 -3.62 15.44 -2.12
N ARG A 215 -3.58 14.66 -3.20
CA ARG A 215 -3.32 13.22 -3.18
C ARG A 215 -2.13 12.92 -4.06
N GLY A 216 -1.26 12.03 -3.60
CA GLY A 216 -0.07 11.62 -4.32
C GLY A 216 0.12 10.10 -4.28
N GLU A 217 0.63 9.56 -5.37
CA GLU A 217 1.19 8.20 -5.45
C GLU A 217 2.56 8.26 -6.11
N LEU A 218 3.54 7.56 -5.54
CA LEU A 218 4.89 7.41 -6.08
C LEU A 218 5.11 5.98 -6.58
N ASP A 219 6.02 5.81 -7.54
CA ASP A 219 6.55 4.48 -7.87
C ASP A 219 7.62 4.11 -6.84
N ASP A 220 7.28 3.32 -5.82
CA ASP A 220 8.19 3.00 -4.72
C ASP A 220 9.51 2.35 -5.18
N THR A 221 9.52 1.72 -6.35
CA THR A 221 10.71 1.13 -6.96
C THR A 221 11.73 2.19 -7.40
N ALA A 222 11.34 3.46 -7.51
CA ALA A 222 12.22 4.59 -7.77
C ALA A 222 12.92 5.14 -6.50
N ALA A 223 12.67 4.56 -5.32
CA ALA A 223 13.28 5.00 -4.06
C ALA A 223 14.82 5.08 -4.13
N PHE A 224 15.48 4.12 -4.80
CA PHE A 224 16.95 4.08 -4.89
C PHE A 224 17.55 5.31 -5.59
N LYS A 225 16.83 5.93 -6.53
CA LYS A 225 17.29 7.16 -7.23
C LYS A 225 16.74 8.43 -6.59
N ASN A 226 15.59 8.34 -5.92
CA ASN A 226 14.92 9.50 -5.31
C ASN A 226 15.13 9.66 -3.80
N PHE A 227 15.89 8.79 -3.12
CA PHE A 227 16.03 8.85 -1.66
C PHE A 227 16.39 10.25 -1.12
N LYS A 228 17.23 11.02 -1.83
CA LYS A 228 17.56 12.40 -1.45
C LYS A 228 16.43 13.40 -1.69
N ASN A 229 15.64 13.18 -2.75
CA ASN A 229 14.56 14.08 -3.13
C ASN A 229 13.29 13.80 -2.30
N TRP A 230 13.01 12.54 -2.01
CA TRP A 230 11.86 12.14 -1.20
C TRP A 230 12.09 12.36 0.30
N GLY A 231 13.34 12.25 0.75
CA GLY A 231 13.68 12.27 2.16
C GLY A 231 13.12 11.06 2.90
N SER A 232 12.73 11.26 4.15
CA SER A 232 12.12 10.21 4.99
C SER A 232 10.64 10.06 4.69
N ILE A 233 10.30 9.61 3.48
CA ILE A 233 8.91 9.37 3.10
C ILE A 233 8.41 8.05 3.69
N GLU A 234 7.18 8.07 4.19
CA GLU A 234 6.47 6.86 4.62
C GLU A 234 5.43 6.48 3.56
N PHE A 235 5.25 5.18 3.33
CA PHE A 235 4.17 4.66 2.51
C PHE A 235 3.10 4.04 3.43
N PRO A 236 2.04 4.79 3.79
CA PRO A 236 1.03 4.28 4.70
C PRO A 236 0.25 3.15 4.05
N LEU A 237 -0.25 2.25 4.89
CA LEU A 237 -1.19 1.24 4.45
C LEU A 237 -2.55 1.87 4.12
N PRO A 238 -3.37 1.21 3.29
CA PRO A 238 -4.76 1.59 3.13
C PRO A 238 -5.48 1.68 4.47
N PHE A 239 -6.35 2.68 4.61
CA PHE A 239 -7.18 2.85 5.82
C PHE A 239 -7.92 1.56 6.17
N GLY A 240 -7.93 1.19 7.46
CA GLY A 240 -8.48 -0.08 7.93
C GLY A 240 -7.45 -1.21 8.06
N ARG A 241 -6.30 -1.12 7.38
CA ARG A 241 -5.26 -2.14 7.48
C ARG A 241 -4.21 -1.76 8.51
N VAL A 242 -4.03 -2.63 9.49
CA VAL A 242 -2.89 -2.59 10.42
C VAL A 242 -2.13 -3.90 10.25
N LEU A 243 -0.81 -3.82 10.05
CA LEU A 243 0.01 -5.03 10.00
C LEU A 243 0.02 -5.68 11.37
N SER A 244 -0.24 -6.98 11.42
CA SER A 244 0.09 -7.76 12.60
C SER A 244 1.61 -7.77 12.84
N PRO A 245 2.09 -8.11 14.05
CA PRO A 245 3.52 -8.26 14.30
C PRO A 245 4.20 -9.24 13.33
N THR A 246 3.50 -10.29 12.90
CA THR A 246 4.02 -11.28 11.96
C THR A 246 4.08 -10.76 10.53
N GLU A 247 3.08 -9.99 10.08
CA GLU A 247 3.12 -9.35 8.77
C GLU A 247 4.21 -8.28 8.70
N SER A 248 4.38 -7.48 9.76
CA SER A 248 5.47 -6.49 9.87
C SER A 248 6.86 -7.12 9.80
N PHE A 249 7.05 -8.27 10.46
CA PHE A 249 8.32 -9.00 10.40
C PHE A 249 8.64 -9.48 8.97
N ILE A 250 7.66 -10.07 8.27
CA ILE A 250 7.86 -10.51 6.87
C ILE A 250 8.10 -9.32 5.95
N ASN A 251 7.36 -8.22 6.13
CA ASN A 251 7.57 -7.00 5.36
C ASN A 251 9.01 -6.45 5.53
N GLY A 252 9.54 -6.45 6.77
CA GLY A 252 10.92 -6.05 7.02
C GLY A 252 11.99 -7.01 6.49
N LEU A 253 11.66 -8.29 6.24
CA LEU A 253 12.54 -9.22 5.51
C LEU A 253 12.53 -8.92 4.00
N ASP A 254 11.34 -8.71 3.44
CA ASP A 254 11.11 -8.40 2.03
C ASP A 254 11.86 -7.14 1.58
N GLU A 255 11.88 -6.09 2.41
CA GLU A 255 12.63 -4.84 2.13
C GLU A 255 14.16 -5.01 2.08
N LYS A 256 14.69 -6.11 2.65
CA LYS A 256 16.14 -6.35 2.78
C LYS A 256 16.67 -7.40 1.82
N THR A 257 15.81 -7.97 0.98
CA THR A 257 16.17 -9.04 0.04
C THR A 257 15.87 -8.62 -1.39
N SER A 258 16.56 -9.24 -2.35
CA SER A 258 16.22 -9.15 -3.77
C SER A 258 15.13 -10.16 -4.19
N ALA A 259 14.80 -11.09 -3.29
CA ALA A 259 13.64 -11.95 -3.41
C ALA A 259 12.33 -11.18 -3.15
N SER A 260 11.20 -11.85 -3.28
CA SER A 260 9.90 -11.33 -2.85
C SER A 260 9.34 -12.25 -1.77
N LEU A 261 8.95 -11.67 -0.64
CA LEU A 261 8.36 -12.35 0.50
C LEU A 261 7.09 -11.59 0.91
N LYS A 262 5.91 -12.07 0.51
CA LYS A 262 4.63 -11.47 0.95
C LYS A 262 3.87 -12.41 1.86
N PHE A 263 3.30 -11.85 2.92
CA PHE A 263 2.44 -12.57 3.84
C PHE A 263 1.31 -11.63 4.29
N THR A 264 0.08 -12.11 4.25
CA THR A 264 -1.09 -11.38 4.73
C THR A 264 -2.06 -12.35 5.39
N ILE A 265 -2.49 -12.03 6.60
CA ILE A 265 -3.48 -12.83 7.32
C ILE A 265 -4.87 -12.45 6.81
N LEU A 266 -5.65 -13.45 6.40
CA LEU A 266 -7.03 -13.26 5.93
C LEU A 266 -8.02 -13.65 7.02
N ASN A 267 -7.84 -14.84 7.59
CA ASN A 267 -8.65 -15.36 8.68
C ASN A 267 -7.76 -16.11 9.68
N PRO A 268 -7.41 -15.54 10.85
CA PRO A 268 -6.60 -16.23 11.85
C PRO A 268 -7.14 -17.61 12.28
N LYS A 269 -8.45 -17.85 12.13
CA LYS A 269 -9.13 -19.12 12.44
C LYS A 269 -9.32 -20.04 11.24
N GLY A 270 -8.79 -19.66 10.07
CA GLY A 270 -8.86 -20.47 8.85
C GLY A 270 -8.15 -21.80 9.04
N ARG A 271 -8.68 -22.86 8.42
CA ARG A 271 -8.10 -24.21 8.50
C ARG A 271 -7.19 -24.55 7.33
N ILE A 272 -7.21 -23.77 6.24
CA ILE A 272 -6.34 -23.95 5.07
C ILE A 272 -5.33 -22.82 5.04
N TRP A 273 -4.05 -23.16 5.14
CA TRP A 273 -2.93 -22.21 5.09
C TRP A 273 -2.08 -22.47 3.86
N THR A 274 -1.47 -21.42 3.34
CA THR A 274 -0.65 -21.49 2.13
C THR A 274 0.77 -21.03 2.39
N MET A 275 1.72 -21.72 1.77
CA MET A 275 3.13 -21.33 1.65
C MET A 275 3.56 -21.65 0.21
N VAL A 276 3.18 -20.78 -0.71
CA VAL A 276 3.26 -21.03 -2.16
C VAL A 276 4.40 -20.23 -2.76
N ALA A 277 5.24 -20.87 -3.57
CA ALA A 277 6.30 -20.13 -4.26
C ALA A 277 5.86 -19.57 -5.62
N GLY A 278 6.06 -18.26 -5.81
CA GLY A 278 5.71 -17.52 -7.02
C GLY A 278 4.38 -16.76 -6.90
N GLY A 279 4.41 -15.44 -7.11
CA GLY A 279 3.22 -14.58 -7.02
C GLY A 279 2.05 -14.97 -7.93
N GLY A 280 2.30 -15.48 -9.14
CA GLY A 280 1.22 -16.00 -9.99
C GLY A 280 0.60 -17.30 -9.46
N ALA A 281 1.44 -18.17 -8.88
CA ALA A 281 0.95 -19.42 -8.32
C ALA A 281 0.16 -19.17 -7.03
N SER A 282 0.62 -18.29 -6.12
CA SER A 282 -0.09 -17.99 -4.88
C SER A 282 -1.53 -17.50 -5.12
N VAL A 283 -1.74 -16.67 -6.14
CA VAL A 283 -3.08 -16.24 -6.56
C VAL A 283 -3.91 -17.44 -7.03
N ILE A 284 -3.38 -18.26 -7.93
CA ILE A 284 -4.11 -19.44 -8.46
C ILE A 284 -4.48 -20.45 -7.35
N TYR A 285 -3.63 -20.62 -6.34
CA TYR A 285 -3.94 -21.47 -5.18
C TYR A 285 -5.09 -20.87 -4.34
N ALA A 286 -5.04 -19.57 -4.04
CA ALA A 286 -6.11 -18.88 -3.31
C ALA A 286 -7.43 -18.94 -4.09
N ASP A 287 -7.40 -18.64 -5.39
CA ASP A 287 -8.55 -18.72 -6.29
C ASP A 287 -9.13 -20.13 -6.32
N THR A 288 -8.30 -21.17 -6.43
CA THR A 288 -8.80 -22.56 -6.44
C THR A 288 -9.53 -22.92 -5.15
N VAL A 289 -9.01 -22.50 -3.99
CA VAL A 289 -9.70 -22.73 -2.71
C VAL A 289 -11.01 -21.94 -2.64
N GLY A 290 -11.02 -20.72 -3.17
CA GLY A 290 -12.22 -19.89 -3.27
C GLY A 290 -13.28 -20.47 -4.21
N ASP A 291 -12.90 -20.87 -5.42
CA ASP A 291 -13.76 -21.47 -6.46
C ASP A 291 -14.40 -22.78 -6.01
N LEU A 292 -13.69 -23.53 -5.15
CA LEU A 292 -14.23 -24.73 -4.52
C LEU A 292 -15.16 -24.43 -3.33
N GLY A 293 -15.42 -23.16 -3.00
CA GLY A 293 -16.37 -22.73 -1.98
C GLY A 293 -15.77 -22.55 -0.58
N TYR A 294 -14.44 -22.53 -0.44
CA TYR A 294 -13.75 -22.54 0.85
C TYR A 294 -12.92 -21.27 1.12
N ALA A 295 -13.24 -20.15 0.46
CA ALA A 295 -12.55 -18.87 0.68
C ALA A 295 -12.51 -18.46 2.16
N SER A 296 -13.60 -18.71 2.92
CA SER A 296 -13.67 -18.39 4.35
C SER A 296 -12.74 -19.25 5.23
N GLU A 297 -12.23 -20.37 4.72
CA GLU A 297 -11.29 -21.24 5.42
C GLU A 297 -9.82 -20.89 5.15
N LEU A 298 -9.54 -19.95 4.24
CA LEU A 298 -8.19 -19.48 3.96
C LEU A 298 -7.64 -18.66 5.13
N GLY A 299 -6.57 -19.16 5.75
CA GLY A 299 -5.88 -18.48 6.84
C GLY A 299 -5.11 -17.24 6.39
N ASN A 300 -4.50 -17.34 5.21
CA ASN A 300 -3.60 -16.33 4.70
C ASN A 300 -3.57 -16.29 3.16
N TYR A 301 -3.04 -15.18 2.65
CA TYR A 301 -2.40 -15.11 1.35
C TYR A 301 -0.89 -15.00 1.55
N ALA A 302 -0.12 -15.82 0.85
CA ALA A 302 1.33 -15.91 1.05
C ALA A 302 2.05 -16.28 -0.23
N GLU A 303 3.16 -15.58 -0.50
CA GLU A 303 4.11 -15.99 -1.52
C GLU A 303 5.57 -15.76 -1.12
N TYR A 304 6.44 -16.63 -1.64
CA TYR A 304 7.88 -16.40 -1.68
C TYR A 304 8.41 -16.65 -3.10
N SER A 305 9.20 -15.74 -3.66
CA SER A 305 9.70 -15.86 -5.04
C SER A 305 10.98 -15.07 -5.27
N GLY A 306 11.56 -15.12 -6.47
CA GLY A 306 12.83 -14.44 -6.76
C GLY A 306 14.08 -15.16 -6.23
N ALA A 307 13.98 -16.47 -5.95
CA ALA A 307 15.06 -17.30 -5.42
C ALA A 307 15.63 -16.83 -4.06
N PRO A 308 14.79 -16.75 -3.01
CA PRO A 308 15.27 -16.48 -1.66
C PRO A 308 16.22 -17.59 -1.19
N ASN A 309 17.14 -17.22 -0.31
CA ASN A 309 18.10 -18.13 0.29
C ASN A 309 17.45 -19.00 1.39
N GLU A 310 18.20 -20.01 1.87
CA GLU A 310 17.69 -20.96 2.87
C GLU A 310 17.23 -20.29 4.18
N ASP A 311 17.96 -19.29 4.67
CA ASP A 311 17.64 -18.61 5.93
C ASP A 311 16.39 -17.72 5.78
N GLU A 312 16.26 -17.00 4.68
CA GLU A 312 15.06 -16.22 4.36
C GLU A 312 13.81 -17.12 4.35
N VAL A 313 13.89 -18.27 3.68
CA VAL A 313 12.78 -19.23 3.64
C VAL A 313 12.52 -19.86 5.00
N LEU A 314 13.54 -20.10 5.81
CA LEU A 314 13.39 -20.57 7.19
C LEU A 314 12.60 -19.57 8.04
N GLN A 315 12.99 -18.28 8.04
CA GLN A 315 12.28 -17.25 8.81
C GLN A 315 10.83 -17.09 8.31
N TYR A 316 10.64 -17.10 6.99
CA TYR A 316 9.32 -17.05 6.38
C TYR A 316 8.45 -18.23 6.80
N ALA A 317 8.96 -19.46 6.69
CA ALA A 317 8.23 -20.67 7.03
C ALA A 317 7.89 -20.73 8.53
N ARG A 318 8.77 -20.26 9.42
CA ARG A 318 8.47 -20.16 10.87
C ARG A 318 7.23 -19.31 11.13
N VAL A 319 7.13 -18.14 10.50
CA VAL A 319 5.99 -17.25 10.66
C VAL A 319 4.70 -17.90 10.15
N VAL A 320 4.73 -18.49 8.94
CA VAL A 320 3.55 -19.15 8.38
C VAL A 320 3.08 -20.29 9.28
N ILE A 321 4.00 -21.14 9.76
CA ILE A 321 3.67 -22.27 10.63
C ILE A 321 3.17 -21.78 12.00
N ASP A 322 3.79 -20.77 12.59
CA ASP A 322 3.32 -20.22 13.87
C ASP A 322 1.89 -19.67 13.75
N CYS A 323 1.55 -19.00 12.65
CA CYS A 323 0.18 -18.55 12.40
C CYS A 323 -0.77 -19.73 12.13
N ALA A 324 -0.36 -20.68 11.30
CA ALA A 324 -1.20 -21.83 10.92
C ALA A 324 -1.53 -22.76 12.09
N THR A 325 -0.66 -22.79 13.08
CA THR A 325 -0.78 -23.63 14.28
C THR A 325 -1.25 -22.86 15.51
N ALA A 326 -1.57 -21.56 15.37
CA ALA A 326 -2.14 -20.75 16.44
C ALA A 326 -3.52 -21.27 16.85
N ASP A 327 -3.80 -21.21 18.16
CA ASP A 327 -5.07 -21.56 18.79
C ASP A 327 -5.68 -22.88 18.29
N PRO A 328 -5.04 -24.04 18.57
CA PRO A 328 -5.55 -25.34 18.15
C PRO A 328 -6.92 -25.61 18.79
N ASP A 329 -7.89 -25.96 17.95
CA ASP A 329 -9.31 -26.16 18.32
C ASP A 329 -9.78 -27.60 18.11
N GLY A 330 -8.84 -28.53 17.95
CA GLY A 330 -9.10 -29.95 17.74
C GLY A 330 -9.60 -30.33 16.34
N ARG A 331 -9.84 -29.35 15.45
CA ARG A 331 -10.21 -29.59 14.05
C ARG A 331 -8.97 -29.83 13.20
N LYS A 332 -9.11 -30.64 12.15
CA LYS A 332 -8.03 -30.85 11.17
C LYS A 332 -7.75 -29.54 10.43
N ARG A 333 -6.47 -29.30 10.16
CA ARG A 333 -5.98 -28.16 9.38
C ARG A 333 -5.07 -28.67 8.26
N ALA A 334 -4.89 -27.86 7.22
CA ALA A 334 -4.04 -28.17 6.08
C ALA A 334 -3.08 -27.02 5.78
N LEU A 335 -1.81 -27.35 5.49
CA LEU A 335 -0.81 -26.43 4.99
C LEU A 335 -0.39 -26.85 3.56
N LEU A 336 -0.67 -25.97 2.60
CA LEU A 336 -0.35 -26.13 1.19
C LEU A 336 1.04 -25.53 0.91
N ILE A 337 2.04 -26.39 0.75
CA ILE A 337 3.42 -26.03 0.40
C ILE A 337 3.58 -26.19 -1.12
N GLY A 338 3.22 -25.15 -1.86
CA GLY A 338 2.87 -25.28 -3.28
C GLY A 338 3.70 -24.48 -4.28
N GLY A 339 3.29 -24.60 -5.54
CA GLY A 339 3.45 -23.60 -6.58
C GLY A 339 3.86 -24.16 -7.94
N GLY A 340 4.21 -23.23 -8.83
CA GLY A 340 4.58 -23.53 -10.21
C GLY A 340 5.89 -24.30 -10.36
N ILE A 341 6.25 -24.61 -11.61
CA ILE A 341 7.57 -25.13 -11.94
C ILE A 341 8.53 -23.94 -11.98
N ALA A 342 9.48 -23.89 -11.05
CA ALA A 342 10.42 -22.78 -10.97
C ALA A 342 11.39 -22.79 -12.17
N ASN A 343 11.74 -21.61 -12.67
CA ASN A 343 12.74 -21.47 -13.73
C ASN A 343 14.18 -21.53 -13.19
N PHE A 344 14.44 -20.82 -12.08
CA PHE A 344 15.80 -20.63 -11.54
C PHE A 344 15.91 -20.81 -10.02
N THR A 345 14.80 -20.80 -9.27
CA THR A 345 14.83 -21.06 -7.83
C THR A 345 15.24 -22.49 -7.55
N ASP A 346 16.29 -22.67 -6.75
CA ASP A 346 16.70 -23.99 -6.26
C ASP A 346 15.68 -24.52 -5.25
N VAL A 347 14.94 -25.55 -5.67
CA VAL A 347 13.89 -26.16 -4.84
C VAL A 347 14.50 -26.93 -3.66
N ALA A 348 15.67 -27.52 -3.80
CA ALA A 348 16.32 -28.23 -2.71
C ALA A 348 16.80 -27.27 -1.61
N ALA A 349 17.39 -26.14 -2.00
CA ALA A 349 17.85 -25.12 -1.05
C ALA A 349 16.68 -24.49 -0.30
N THR A 350 15.63 -24.06 -1.01
CA THR A 350 14.44 -23.48 -0.37
C THR A 350 13.72 -24.50 0.51
N PHE A 351 13.62 -25.77 0.10
CA PHE A 351 13.01 -26.80 0.93
C PHE A 351 13.82 -27.13 2.19
N ASN A 352 15.15 -26.96 2.20
CA ASN A 352 15.91 -27.11 3.45
C ASN A 352 15.41 -26.14 4.54
N GLY A 353 15.15 -24.88 4.18
CA GLY A 353 14.62 -23.88 5.11
C GLY A 353 13.25 -24.26 5.66
N ILE A 354 12.36 -24.71 4.76
CA ILE A 354 11.02 -25.21 5.14
C ILE A 354 11.12 -26.43 6.06
N ILE A 355 11.96 -27.41 5.71
CA ILE A 355 12.16 -28.65 6.48
C ILE A 355 12.66 -28.32 7.88
N ARG A 356 13.62 -27.39 8.01
CA ARG A 356 14.13 -26.93 9.32
C ARG A 356 13.00 -26.30 10.14
N ALA A 357 12.19 -25.43 9.55
CA ALA A 357 11.05 -24.82 10.24
C ALA A 357 10.02 -25.86 10.69
N LEU A 358 9.69 -26.85 9.84
CA LEU A 358 8.76 -27.93 10.19
C LEU A 358 9.28 -28.79 11.36
N ARG A 359 10.59 -29.11 11.40
CA ARG A 359 11.22 -29.80 12.54
C ARG A 359 11.11 -29.00 13.83
N GLU A 360 11.44 -27.72 13.79
CA GLU A 360 11.37 -26.84 14.97
C GLU A 360 9.96 -26.70 15.54
N LYS A 361 8.94 -26.91 14.71
CA LYS A 361 7.53 -26.70 15.05
C LYS A 361 6.73 -28.01 15.13
N GLU A 362 7.40 -29.16 15.20
CA GLU A 362 6.78 -30.50 15.21
C GLU A 362 5.63 -30.61 16.22
N SER A 363 5.86 -30.21 17.48
CA SER A 363 4.88 -30.30 18.55
C SER A 363 3.63 -29.47 18.25
N LYS A 364 3.79 -28.28 17.67
CA LYS A 364 2.68 -27.40 17.27
C LYS A 364 1.90 -27.97 16.08
N LEU A 365 2.59 -28.56 15.10
CA LEU A 365 1.97 -29.22 13.95
C LEU A 365 1.09 -30.40 14.40
N LYS A 366 1.58 -31.21 15.34
CA LYS A 366 0.81 -32.31 15.94
C LYS A 366 -0.39 -31.80 16.74
N ALA A 367 -0.18 -30.83 17.63
CA ALA A 367 -1.24 -30.26 18.47
C ALA A 367 -2.38 -29.63 17.65
N SER A 368 -2.05 -29.02 16.51
CA SER A 368 -3.03 -28.41 15.59
C SER A 368 -3.63 -29.38 14.56
N ARG A 369 -3.30 -30.68 14.64
CA ARG A 369 -3.74 -31.72 13.69
C ARG A 369 -3.48 -31.32 12.23
N MET A 370 -2.31 -30.73 11.98
CA MET A 370 -1.93 -30.22 10.68
C MET A 370 -1.63 -31.35 9.70
N HIS A 371 -2.14 -31.22 8.47
CA HIS A 371 -1.82 -32.08 7.33
C HIS A 371 -1.05 -31.26 6.30
N LEU A 372 0.03 -31.82 5.77
CA LEU A 372 0.94 -31.12 4.88
C LEU A 372 0.78 -31.64 3.45
N TYR A 373 0.56 -30.74 2.50
CA TYR A 373 0.47 -31.10 1.09
C TYR A 373 1.49 -30.32 0.29
N VAL A 374 2.38 -31.04 -0.39
CA VAL A 374 3.52 -30.46 -1.09
C VAL A 374 3.37 -30.72 -2.58
N ARG A 375 3.45 -29.67 -3.39
CA ARG A 375 3.54 -29.80 -4.85
C ARG A 375 4.53 -28.79 -5.40
N ARG A 376 5.64 -29.27 -5.98
CA ARG A 376 6.66 -28.37 -6.53
C ARG A 376 7.45 -28.96 -7.70
N GLY A 377 7.90 -28.09 -8.60
CA GLY A 377 8.86 -28.39 -9.67
C GLY A 377 9.91 -27.30 -9.83
N GLY A 378 10.97 -27.57 -10.58
CA GLY A 378 12.06 -26.63 -10.90
C GLY A 378 13.45 -27.20 -10.63
N PRO A 379 14.52 -26.38 -10.64
CA PRO A 379 15.87 -26.83 -10.35
C PRO A 379 15.96 -27.63 -9.04
N ASN A 380 16.62 -28.79 -9.08
CA ASN A 380 16.87 -29.68 -7.93
C ASN A 380 15.61 -30.16 -7.18
N TYR A 381 14.43 -30.10 -7.81
CA TYR A 381 13.18 -30.45 -7.14
C TYR A 381 13.13 -31.92 -6.68
N GLN A 382 13.70 -32.86 -7.42
CA GLN A 382 13.69 -34.28 -7.03
C GLN A 382 14.35 -34.46 -5.65
N THR A 383 15.49 -33.79 -5.43
CA THR A 383 16.19 -33.79 -4.14
C THR A 383 15.35 -33.14 -3.04
N GLY A 384 14.75 -31.97 -3.32
CA GLY A 384 13.85 -31.30 -2.36
C GLY A 384 12.66 -32.17 -1.96
N LEU A 385 11.94 -32.74 -2.94
CA LEU A 385 10.79 -33.62 -2.70
C LEU A 385 11.19 -34.90 -1.95
N ALA A 386 12.34 -35.51 -2.28
CA ALA A 386 12.83 -36.68 -1.57
C ALA A 386 13.07 -36.38 -0.08
N LYS A 387 13.70 -35.24 0.24
CA LYS A 387 13.88 -34.81 1.64
C LYS A 387 12.55 -34.54 2.35
N MET A 388 11.58 -33.94 1.66
CA MET A 388 10.27 -33.67 2.22
C MET A 388 9.49 -34.97 2.52
N ARG A 389 9.59 -35.99 1.65
CA ARG A 389 9.00 -37.33 1.91
C ARG A 389 9.61 -37.99 3.13
N ALA A 390 10.93 -37.94 3.27
CA ALA A 390 11.62 -38.48 4.45
C ALA A 390 11.19 -37.78 5.75
N LEU A 391 10.97 -36.46 5.69
CA LEU A 391 10.51 -35.67 6.82
C LEU A 391 9.12 -36.09 7.33
N GLY A 392 8.18 -36.46 6.44
CA GLY A 392 6.85 -36.91 6.87
C GLY A 392 6.90 -38.12 7.81
N VAL A 393 7.79 -39.08 7.50
CA VAL A 393 8.03 -40.26 8.34
C VAL A 393 8.70 -39.87 9.67
N GLU A 394 9.68 -38.96 9.61
CA GLU A 394 10.41 -38.46 10.77
C GLU A 394 9.48 -37.76 11.78
N LEU A 395 8.65 -36.83 11.32
CA LEU A 395 7.77 -36.04 12.18
C LEU A 395 6.54 -36.81 12.65
N GLY A 396 6.11 -37.86 11.95
CA GLY A 396 4.82 -38.52 12.21
C GLY A 396 3.63 -37.58 11.99
N VAL A 397 3.78 -36.61 11.08
CA VAL A 397 2.73 -35.68 10.64
C VAL A 397 2.28 -36.12 9.24
N PRO A 398 0.97 -36.19 8.95
CA PRO A 398 0.49 -36.54 7.61
C PRO A 398 1.07 -35.59 6.56
N LEU A 399 1.80 -36.13 5.60
CA LEU A 399 2.52 -35.36 4.59
C LEU A 399 2.48 -36.08 3.25
N GLU A 400 1.92 -35.41 2.24
CA GLU A 400 1.81 -35.90 0.87
C GLU A 400 2.66 -35.04 -0.08
N VAL A 401 3.44 -35.69 -0.96
CA VAL A 401 4.45 -34.99 -1.79
C VAL A 401 4.35 -35.36 -3.27
N TYR A 402 4.05 -34.35 -4.07
CA TYR A 402 3.83 -34.42 -5.50
C TYR A 402 4.84 -33.58 -6.28
N GLY A 403 5.23 -34.07 -7.46
CA GLY A 403 6.08 -33.36 -8.40
C GLY A 403 5.29 -32.69 -9.54
N PRO A 404 6.00 -32.32 -10.63
CA PRO A 404 5.43 -31.71 -11.83
C PRO A 404 4.40 -32.59 -12.55
N GLU A 405 4.42 -33.91 -12.33
CA GLU A 405 3.47 -34.87 -12.90
C GLU A 405 2.04 -34.67 -12.38
N ALA A 406 1.87 -34.08 -11.19
CA ALA A 406 0.56 -33.72 -10.64
C ALA A 406 0.14 -32.32 -11.11
N THR A 407 -1.17 -32.09 -11.23
CA THR A 407 -1.70 -30.75 -11.48
C THR A 407 -1.29 -29.79 -10.35
N MET A 408 -1.03 -28.52 -10.69
CA MET A 408 -0.53 -27.55 -9.71
C MET A 408 -1.48 -27.41 -8.52
N THR A 409 -2.77 -27.32 -8.79
CA THR A 409 -3.80 -27.04 -7.77
C THR A 409 -4.47 -28.30 -7.23
N GLY A 410 -4.06 -29.51 -7.65
CA GLY A 410 -4.65 -30.77 -7.19
C GLY A 410 -4.60 -30.94 -5.68
N ILE A 411 -3.53 -30.46 -5.03
CA ILE A 411 -3.38 -30.49 -3.58
C ILE A 411 -4.38 -29.58 -2.83
N CYS A 412 -4.98 -28.59 -3.49
CA CYS A 412 -6.03 -27.75 -2.87
C CYS A 412 -7.28 -28.59 -2.56
N LYS A 413 -7.68 -29.45 -3.51
CA LYS A 413 -8.80 -30.37 -3.31
C LYS A 413 -8.53 -31.33 -2.16
N GLN A 414 -7.32 -31.89 -2.09
CA GLN A 414 -6.94 -32.81 -1.00
C GLN A 414 -6.97 -32.12 0.37
N ALA A 415 -6.49 -30.88 0.46
CA ALA A 415 -6.58 -30.09 1.69
C ALA A 415 -8.03 -29.82 2.11
N ILE A 416 -8.91 -29.54 1.16
CA ILE A 416 -10.35 -29.36 1.40
C ILE A 416 -10.97 -30.67 1.90
N ASP A 417 -10.74 -31.79 1.21
CA ASP A 417 -11.23 -33.10 1.61
C ASP A 417 -10.76 -33.46 3.03
N CYS A 418 -9.52 -33.11 3.39
CA CYS A 418 -8.97 -33.27 4.73
C CYS A 418 -9.76 -32.49 5.79
N ILE A 419 -9.99 -31.18 5.59
CA ILE A 419 -10.71 -30.37 6.59
C ILE A 419 -12.22 -30.67 6.65
N MET A 420 -12.75 -31.34 5.62
CA MET A 420 -14.13 -31.80 5.56
C MET A 420 -14.33 -33.18 6.19
N SER A 421 -13.31 -34.03 6.16
CA SER A 421 -13.38 -35.35 6.76
C SER A 421 -13.67 -35.24 8.27
N ALA A 422 -14.65 -36.01 8.75
CA ALA A 422 -15.03 -36.00 10.16
C ALA A 422 -13.81 -36.25 11.06
N ALA A 423 -13.82 -35.57 12.22
CA ALA A 423 -12.71 -35.49 13.17
C ALA A 423 -12.34 -36.85 13.75
#